data_AF-A0A2U0TVY5-F1
#
_entry.id   AF-A0A2U0TVY5-F1
#
_cell.length_a   1.000
_cell.length_b   1.000
_cell.length_c   1.000
_cell.angle_alpha   90.00
_cell.angle_beta   90.00
_cell.angle_gamma   90.00
#
_symmetry.space_group_name_H-M   'P 1'
#
loop_
_entity.id
_entity.type
_entity.pdbx_description
1 polymer ?
#
loop_
_entity_poly.entity_id
_entity_poly.type
_entity_poly.pdbx_seq_one_letter_code
_entity_poly.pdbx_strand_id
1 'polypeptide(L)'
;MKTRKFLSIAFFGLMLGVTSYAQKSVMVGGAAMYPTKNIIENAVNSKDHTTLVAALKAAGLVETLQSAGPFTVFAPTNAAFDKLPKGTVENLLKPENLKTLQTILTYHVVTGRMNATDIANAIKEGNGKAMLKTVSGGTLIAWMQGKDLYISDENGNKAKVTIANVNQSNGVIHVIDTVLLPKQ
;
A
#
# COMPACT_ATOMS: atom_id res chain seq x y z
N MET A 1 -0.03 -67.48 -41.32
CA MET A 1 -1.07 -66.44 -41.57
C MET A 1 -0.57 -65.12 -40.99
N LYS A 2 0.05 -64.27 -41.81
CA LYS A 2 -0.46 -62.94 -42.25
C LYS A 2 -0.75 -61.93 -41.13
N THR A 3 0.24 -61.05 -40.89
CA THR A 3 0.20 -59.58 -40.69
C THR A 3 -1.04 -58.90 -40.11
N ARG A 4 -0.83 -57.94 -39.18
CA ARG A 4 -1.10 -56.49 -39.38
C ARG A 4 -0.56 -55.61 -38.25
N LYS A 5 0.19 -54.56 -38.64
CA LYS A 5 0.60 -53.39 -37.83
C LYS A 5 -0.64 -52.61 -37.36
N PHE A 6 -0.58 -51.98 -36.18
CA PHE A 6 -1.04 -50.59 -36.01
C PHE A 6 -0.31 -49.90 -34.84
N LEU A 7 0.27 -48.77 -35.21
CA LEU A 7 0.89 -47.73 -34.40
C LEU A 7 -0.22 -46.97 -33.66
N SER A 8 -0.07 -46.65 -32.38
CA SER A 8 -0.75 -45.51 -31.75
C SER A 8 -0.01 -45.05 -30.50
N ILE A 9 0.46 -43.81 -30.61
CA ILE A 9 1.12 -42.97 -29.62
C ILE A 9 0.05 -42.43 -28.66
N ALA A 10 0.30 -42.47 -27.36
CA ALA A 10 -0.36 -41.57 -26.42
C ALA A 10 0.61 -41.26 -25.27
N PHE A 11 1.50 -40.30 -25.54
CA PHE A 11 2.30 -39.62 -24.55
C PHE A 11 1.32 -38.78 -23.70
N PHE A 12 0.90 -39.31 -22.55
CA PHE A 12 -0.02 -38.63 -21.64
C PHE A 12 0.76 -37.52 -20.93
N GLY A 13 0.90 -36.38 -21.61
CA GLY A 13 1.45 -35.16 -21.05
C GLY A 13 0.56 -34.67 -19.93
N LEU A 14 0.99 -34.89 -18.69
CA LEU A 14 0.41 -34.28 -17.50
C LEU A 14 0.75 -32.77 -17.54
N MET A 15 -0.04 -32.00 -18.28
CA MET A 15 0.00 -30.54 -18.24
C MET A 15 -0.44 -30.08 -16.86
N LEU A 16 0.53 -29.62 -16.08
CA LEU A 16 0.35 -28.83 -14.86
C LEU A 16 -0.56 -27.63 -15.18
N GLY A 17 -1.82 -27.71 -14.79
CA GLY A 17 -2.73 -26.57 -14.77
C GLY A 17 -2.30 -25.60 -13.67
N VAL A 18 -1.32 -24.73 -13.95
CA VAL A 18 -1.12 -23.52 -13.15
C VAL A 18 -2.27 -22.58 -13.46
N THR A 19 -3.30 -22.60 -12.61
CA THR A 19 -4.32 -21.55 -12.58
C THR A 19 -3.63 -20.27 -12.13
N SER A 20 -3.11 -19.52 -13.10
CA SER A 20 -2.58 -18.18 -12.89
C SER A 20 -3.75 -17.30 -12.46
N TYR A 21 -3.92 -17.09 -11.15
CA TYR A 21 -4.80 -16.08 -10.60
C TYR A 21 -4.25 -14.72 -11.04
N ALA A 22 -4.70 -14.23 -12.20
CA ALA A 22 -4.46 -12.88 -12.65
C ALA A 22 -5.19 -11.93 -11.68
N GLN A 23 -4.48 -11.51 -10.63
CA GLN A 23 -5.00 -10.61 -9.62
C GLN A 23 -5.32 -9.27 -10.28
N LYS A 24 -6.61 -8.92 -10.27
CA LYS A 24 -7.23 -7.77 -10.95
C LYS A 24 -6.49 -6.48 -10.60
N SER A 25 -5.95 -5.79 -11.61
CA SER A 25 -5.27 -4.50 -11.44
C SER A 25 -6.25 -3.43 -10.95
N VAL A 26 -5.87 -2.70 -9.90
CA VAL A 26 -6.67 -1.61 -9.32
C VAL A 26 -6.23 -0.29 -9.96
N MET A 27 -7.17 0.58 -10.33
CA MET A 27 -6.83 1.89 -10.89
C MET A 27 -6.66 2.91 -9.78
N VAL A 28 -5.52 3.62 -9.76
CA VAL A 28 -5.20 4.66 -8.78
C VAL A 28 -4.62 5.86 -9.51
N GLY A 29 -5.30 7.01 -9.48
CA GLY A 29 -4.88 8.22 -10.19
C GLY A 29 -4.70 8.06 -11.69
N GLY A 30 -5.60 7.29 -12.32
CA GLY A 30 -5.60 7.02 -13.76
C GLY A 30 -4.59 5.98 -14.24
N ALA A 31 -3.84 5.33 -13.33
CA ALA A 31 -2.89 4.28 -13.66
C ALA A 31 -3.28 2.93 -13.06
N ALA A 32 -3.07 1.86 -13.83
CA ALA A 32 -3.27 0.49 -13.36
C ALA A 32 -2.12 0.09 -12.42
N MET A 33 -2.48 -0.27 -11.19
CA MET A 33 -1.57 -0.81 -10.19
C MET A 33 -1.44 -2.32 -10.41
N TYR A 34 -0.24 -2.74 -10.81
CA TYR A 34 0.04 -4.15 -11.10
C TYR A 34 0.61 -4.82 -9.85
N PRO A 35 0.03 -5.96 -9.40
CA PRO A 35 0.51 -6.68 -8.22
C PRO A 35 1.89 -7.31 -8.41
N THR A 36 2.40 -7.37 -9.64
CA THR A 36 3.76 -7.83 -9.97
C THR A 36 4.83 -6.76 -9.74
N LYS A 37 4.45 -5.48 -9.60
CA LYS A 37 5.36 -4.34 -9.40
C LYS A 37 5.41 -3.93 -7.92
N ASN A 38 6.55 -3.42 -7.48
CA ASN A 38 6.73 -2.92 -6.11
C ASN A 38 6.04 -1.57 -5.89
N ILE A 39 6.01 -1.14 -4.63
CA ILE A 39 5.35 0.10 -4.17
C ILE A 39 5.75 1.32 -5.00
N ILE A 40 7.05 1.47 -5.23
CA ILE A 40 7.62 2.63 -5.89
C ILE A 40 7.32 2.60 -7.39
N GLU A 41 7.51 1.46 -8.05
CA GLU A 41 7.24 1.28 -9.49
C GLU A 41 5.78 1.55 -9.86
N ASN A 42 4.86 1.26 -8.95
CA ASN A 42 3.45 1.54 -9.12
C ASN A 42 3.12 3.01 -8.80
N ALA A 43 3.66 3.56 -7.71
CA ALA A 43 3.44 4.95 -7.30
C ALA A 43 3.97 5.97 -8.32
N VAL A 44 5.12 5.72 -8.97
CA VAL A 44 5.67 6.61 -10.01
C VAL A 44 4.78 6.71 -11.25
N ASN A 45 3.93 5.72 -11.50
CA ASN A 45 3.01 5.72 -12.64
C ASN A 45 1.68 6.40 -12.31
N SER A 46 1.38 6.68 -11.03
CA SER A 46 0.15 7.35 -10.61
C SER A 46 0.33 8.86 -10.54
N LYS A 47 -0.54 9.59 -11.24
CA LYS A 47 -0.53 11.06 -11.21
C LYS A 47 -0.89 11.62 -9.82
N ASP A 48 -1.56 10.82 -8.99
CA ASP A 48 -2.02 11.24 -7.66
C ASP A 48 -0.95 11.07 -6.57
N HIS A 49 0.21 10.48 -6.87
CA HIS A 49 1.24 10.11 -5.88
C HIS A 49 2.60 10.75 -6.15
N THR A 50 2.68 11.75 -7.03
CA THR A 50 3.92 12.42 -7.40
C THR A 50 4.62 13.06 -6.19
N THR A 51 3.85 13.67 -5.28
CA THR A 51 4.39 14.29 -4.06
C THR A 51 4.97 13.25 -3.10
N LEU A 52 4.29 12.11 -2.94
CA LEU A 52 4.77 11.00 -2.11
C LEU A 52 6.08 10.42 -2.67
N VAL A 53 6.17 10.22 -3.98
CA VAL A 53 7.39 9.73 -4.63
C VAL A 53 8.55 10.71 -4.44
N ALA A 54 8.31 12.01 -4.59
CA ALA A 54 9.33 13.04 -4.35
C ALA A 54 9.83 13.01 -2.90
N ALA A 55 8.90 12.91 -1.94
CA ALA A 55 9.21 12.78 -0.52
C ALA A 55 10.04 11.53 -0.21
N LEU A 56 9.68 10.37 -0.77
CA LEU A 56 10.42 9.11 -0.57
C LEU A 56 11.83 9.16 -1.15
N LYS A 57 12.00 9.79 -2.32
CA LYS A 57 13.32 10.02 -2.92
C LYS A 57 14.17 10.95 -2.05
N ALA A 58 13.61 12.07 -1.58
CA ALA A 58 14.31 13.01 -0.71
C ALA A 58 14.71 12.36 0.62
N ALA A 59 13.84 11.52 1.19
CA ALA A 59 14.05 10.82 2.45
C ALA A 59 14.95 9.58 2.33
N GLY A 60 15.33 9.15 1.12
CA GLY A 60 16.14 7.95 0.91
C GLY A 60 15.43 6.63 1.29
N LEU A 61 14.09 6.63 1.37
CA LEU A 61 13.31 5.46 1.79
C LEU A 61 12.92 4.54 0.63
N VAL A 62 13.33 4.86 -0.60
CA VAL A 62 13.04 4.08 -1.80
C VAL A 62 13.52 2.64 -1.65
N GLU A 63 14.74 2.43 -1.16
CA GLU A 63 15.32 1.10 -0.99
C GLU A 63 14.63 0.30 0.13
N THR A 64 14.26 0.96 1.22
CA THR A 64 13.51 0.35 2.33
C THR A 64 12.15 -0.14 1.86
N LEU A 65 11.42 0.67 1.08
CA LEU A 65 10.12 0.30 0.52
C LEU A 65 10.20 -0.60 -0.72
N GLN A 66 11.40 -0.93 -1.21
CA GLN A 66 11.66 -1.97 -2.21
C GLN A 66 12.05 -3.30 -1.57
N SER A 67 12.29 -3.32 -0.26
CA SER A 67 12.65 -4.54 0.47
C SER A 67 11.49 -5.56 0.47
N ALA A 68 11.83 -6.85 0.61
CA ALA A 68 10.92 -7.98 0.43
C ALA A 68 9.86 -8.18 1.52
N GLY A 69 9.87 -7.37 2.58
CA GLY A 69 8.93 -7.52 3.70
C GLY A 69 7.51 -7.20 3.25
N PRO A 70 6.47 -7.85 3.80
CA PRO A 70 5.11 -7.37 3.59
C PRO A 70 4.92 -6.06 4.36
N PHE A 71 4.68 -4.98 3.64
CA PHE A 71 4.33 -3.69 4.22
C PHE A 71 2.88 -3.32 3.92
N THR A 72 2.24 -2.65 4.88
CA THR A 72 0.98 -1.95 4.64
C THR A 72 1.26 -0.46 4.64
N VAL A 73 1.09 0.18 3.49
CA VAL A 73 1.41 1.59 3.31
C VAL A 73 0.12 2.39 3.13
N PHE A 74 -0.10 3.36 3.99
CA PHE A 74 -1.17 4.33 3.83
C PHE A 74 -0.67 5.48 2.97
N ALA A 75 -0.97 5.48 1.67
CA ALA A 75 -0.43 6.44 0.71
C ALA A 75 -1.35 7.66 0.57
N PRO A 76 -0.97 8.85 1.06
CA PRO A 76 -1.73 10.06 0.83
C PRO A 76 -1.67 10.48 -0.64
N THR A 77 -2.83 10.90 -1.17
CA THR A 77 -2.91 11.52 -2.51
C THR A 77 -2.32 12.94 -2.50
N ASN A 78 -2.01 13.48 -3.68
CA ASN A 78 -1.60 14.89 -3.82
C ASN A 78 -2.61 15.84 -3.18
N ALA A 79 -3.91 15.58 -3.32
CA ALA A 79 -4.96 16.37 -2.67
C ALA A 79 -4.89 16.32 -1.13
N ALA A 80 -4.39 15.22 -0.55
CA ALA A 80 -4.14 15.12 0.89
C ALA A 80 -3.00 16.05 1.33
N PHE A 81 -1.95 16.17 0.52
CA PHE A 81 -0.85 17.10 0.77
C PHE A 81 -1.29 18.55 0.61
N ASP A 82 -2.17 18.84 -0.35
CA ASP A 82 -2.73 20.19 -0.57
C ASP A 82 -3.63 20.67 0.58
N LYS A 83 -4.18 19.75 1.38
CA LYS A 83 -4.92 20.09 2.62
C LYS A 83 -4.01 20.57 3.75
N LEU A 84 -2.70 20.30 3.68
CA LEU A 84 -1.77 20.81 4.67
C LEU A 84 -1.60 22.32 4.50
N PRO A 85 -1.31 23.07 5.59
CA PRO A 85 -1.02 24.48 5.49
C PRO A 85 0.06 24.76 4.44
N LYS A 86 -0.13 25.84 3.67
CA LYS A 86 0.86 26.26 2.66
C LYS A 86 2.23 26.43 3.33
N GLY A 87 3.25 25.85 2.72
CA GLY A 87 4.61 25.83 3.23
C GLY A 87 4.96 24.61 4.08
N THR A 88 4.01 23.79 4.55
CA THR A 88 4.34 22.56 5.31
C THR A 88 5.10 21.56 4.46
N VAL A 89 4.62 21.27 3.24
CA VAL A 89 5.29 20.31 2.33
C VAL A 89 6.67 20.83 1.92
N GLU A 90 6.76 22.10 1.55
CA GLU A 90 8.04 22.74 1.19
C GLU A 90 9.03 22.70 2.35
N ASN A 91 8.56 22.95 3.57
CA ASN A 91 9.39 22.87 4.76
C ASN A 91 9.85 21.44 5.03
N LEU A 92 8.96 20.45 4.90
CA LEU A 92 9.28 19.03 5.06
C LEU A 92 10.27 18.51 4.02
N LEU A 93 10.26 19.08 2.81
CA LEU A 93 11.20 18.74 1.74
C LEU A 93 12.59 19.39 1.91
N LYS A 94 12.77 20.30 2.88
CA LYS A 94 14.09 20.90 3.15
C LYS A 94 15.05 19.85 3.71
N PRO A 95 16.35 19.94 3.38
CA PRO A 95 17.38 19.03 3.89
C PRO A 95 17.42 18.99 5.43
N GLU A 96 17.13 20.13 6.07
CA GLU A 96 17.05 20.30 7.52
C GLU A 96 15.97 19.43 8.17
N ASN A 97 14.89 19.15 7.44
CA ASN A 97 13.72 18.41 7.92
C ASN A 97 13.65 16.97 7.39
N LEU A 98 14.70 16.47 6.73
CA LEU A 98 14.71 15.11 6.17
C LEU A 98 14.45 14.04 7.22
N LYS A 99 14.96 14.21 8.46
CA LYS A 99 14.66 13.29 9.56
C LYS A 99 13.16 13.29 9.89
N THR A 100 12.55 14.46 9.96
CA THR A 100 11.11 14.62 10.19
C THR A 100 10.31 13.98 9.04
N LEU A 101 10.75 14.19 7.80
CA LEU A 101 10.15 13.58 6.62
C LEU A 101 10.24 12.06 6.66
N GLN A 102 11.40 11.49 7.02
CA GLN A 102 11.59 10.06 7.21
C GLN A 102 10.64 9.50 8.28
N THR A 103 10.51 10.19 9.42
CA THR A 103 9.58 9.79 10.49
C THR A 103 8.13 9.84 10.00
N ILE A 104 7.72 10.89 9.30
CA ILE A 104 6.35 10.98 8.75
C ILE A 104 6.10 9.88 7.72
N LEU A 105 7.05 9.61 6.83
CA LEU A 105 6.90 8.57 5.81
C LEU A 105 6.83 7.18 6.44
N THR A 106 7.68 6.89 7.42
CA THR A 106 7.65 5.62 8.17
C THR A 106 6.43 5.51 9.11
N TYR A 107 5.81 6.63 9.50
CA TYR A 107 4.54 6.64 10.23
C TYR A 107 3.37 6.16 9.36
N HIS A 108 3.44 6.37 8.05
CA HIS A 108 2.44 5.83 7.12
C HIS A 108 2.66 4.34 6.78
N VAL A 109 3.74 3.73 7.30
CA VAL A 109 4.10 2.34 7.03
C VAL A 109 3.84 1.50 8.28
N VAL A 110 3.05 0.45 8.10
CA VAL A 110 2.80 -0.57 9.11
C VAL A 110 3.46 -1.87 8.66
N THR A 111 4.16 -2.53 9.57
CA THR A 111 4.77 -3.84 9.31
C THR A 111 3.69 -4.92 9.22
N GLY A 112 3.75 -5.76 8.20
CA GLY A 112 2.77 -6.81 7.95
C GLY A 112 1.84 -6.46 6.81
N ARG A 113 1.23 -7.50 6.22
CA ARG A 113 0.25 -7.37 5.14
C ARG A 113 -1.14 -7.33 5.73
N MET A 114 -1.78 -6.16 5.72
CA MET A 114 -3.15 -5.99 6.19
C MET A 114 -4.00 -5.46 5.05
N ASN A 115 -4.86 -6.32 4.51
CA ASN A 115 -5.89 -5.88 3.58
C ASN A 115 -6.99 -5.14 4.35
N ALA A 116 -7.86 -4.43 3.65
CA ALA A 116 -9.01 -3.73 4.23
C ALA A 116 -9.91 -4.67 5.03
N THR A 117 -10.05 -5.92 4.60
CA THR A 117 -10.79 -6.96 5.32
C THR A 117 -10.11 -7.34 6.61
N ASP A 118 -8.78 -7.48 6.61
CA ASP A 118 -8.01 -7.81 7.82
C ASP A 118 -8.09 -6.66 8.83
N ILE A 119 -7.98 -5.41 8.36
CA ILE A 119 -8.16 -4.21 9.17
C ILE A 119 -9.60 -4.16 9.71
N ALA A 120 -10.62 -4.41 8.89
CA ALA A 120 -12.01 -4.40 9.32
C ALA A 120 -12.32 -5.50 10.35
N ASN A 121 -11.70 -6.67 10.24
CA ASN A 121 -11.81 -7.73 11.23
C ASN A 121 -11.14 -7.34 12.54
N ALA A 122 -9.91 -6.82 12.49
CA ALA A 122 -9.22 -6.30 13.66
C ALA A 122 -10.02 -5.19 14.37
N ILE A 123 -10.72 -4.33 13.61
CA ILE A 123 -11.60 -3.30 14.16
C ILE A 123 -12.78 -3.92 14.91
N LYS A 124 -13.40 -4.97 14.34
CA LYS A 124 -14.51 -5.67 15.00
C LYS A 124 -14.05 -6.38 16.27
N GLU A 125 -12.90 -7.05 16.23
CA GLU A 125 -12.30 -7.71 17.39
C GLU A 125 -11.89 -6.71 18.48
N GLY A 126 -11.40 -5.53 18.09
CA GLY A 126 -11.01 -4.44 18.98
C GLY A 126 -12.18 -3.54 19.46
N ASN A 127 -13.41 -4.06 19.52
CA ASN A 127 -14.60 -3.32 19.97
C ASN A 127 -14.84 -2.00 19.20
N GLY A 128 -14.60 -2.01 17.88
CA GLY A 128 -14.84 -0.87 16.99
C GLY A 128 -13.60 -0.04 16.63
N LYS A 129 -12.40 -0.40 17.13
CA LYS A 129 -11.13 0.25 16.77
C LYS A 129 -9.99 -0.77 16.72
N ALA A 130 -9.09 -0.64 15.74
CA ALA A 130 -7.85 -1.41 15.67
C ALA A 130 -6.64 -0.48 15.82
N MET A 131 -5.72 -0.84 16.71
CA MET A 131 -4.46 -0.13 16.88
C MET A 131 -3.41 -0.76 15.96
N LEU A 132 -2.86 0.04 15.04
CA LEU A 132 -1.85 -0.36 14.08
C LEU A 132 -0.53 0.30 14.45
N LYS A 133 0.48 -0.50 14.79
CA LYS A 133 1.80 0.03 15.13
C LYS A 133 2.60 0.33 13.86
N THR A 134 3.09 1.55 13.75
CA THR A 134 3.85 2.03 12.60
C THR A 134 5.34 1.74 12.75
N VAL A 135 6.07 1.77 11.63
CA VAL A 135 7.54 1.61 11.63
C VAL A 135 8.22 2.75 12.38
N SER A 136 7.66 3.96 12.37
CA SER A 136 8.21 5.08 13.13
C SER A 136 8.03 4.95 14.65
N GLY A 137 7.31 3.92 15.11
CA GLY A 137 7.05 3.66 16.54
C GLY A 137 5.74 4.25 17.06
N GLY A 138 5.07 5.10 16.28
CA GLY A 138 3.76 5.66 16.63
C GLY A 138 2.59 4.70 16.33
N THR A 139 1.39 5.07 16.76
CA THR A 139 0.19 4.22 16.65
C THR A 139 -0.89 4.87 15.80
N LEU A 140 -1.34 4.17 14.76
CA LEU A 140 -2.52 4.56 13.98
C LEU A 140 -3.75 3.83 14.53
N ILE A 141 -4.89 4.52 14.57
CA ILE A 141 -6.15 3.95 15.01
C ILE A 141 -7.04 3.78 13.79
N ALA A 142 -7.22 2.55 13.32
CA ALA A 142 -8.17 2.24 12.29
C ALA A 142 -9.57 2.04 12.89
N TRP A 143 -10.60 2.54 12.22
CA TRP A 143 -11.99 2.42 12.63
C TRP A 143 -12.91 2.49 11.41
N MET A 144 -14.11 1.92 11.53
CA MET A 144 -15.09 1.91 10.44
C MET A 144 -16.19 2.93 10.75
N GLN A 145 -16.55 3.74 9.75
CA GLN A 145 -17.76 4.55 9.77
C GLN A 145 -18.73 4.02 8.73
N GLY A 146 -19.68 3.19 9.15
CA GLY A 146 -20.56 2.49 8.23
C GLY A 146 -19.78 1.52 7.33
N LYS A 147 -19.69 1.83 6.04
CA LYS A 147 -18.93 1.02 5.05
C LYS A 147 -17.53 1.57 4.77
N ASP A 148 -17.22 2.77 5.23
CA ASP A 148 -15.97 3.45 4.95
C ASP A 148 -14.93 3.18 6.04
N LEU A 149 -13.69 2.92 5.62
CA LEU A 149 -12.54 2.74 6.51
C LEU A 149 -11.86 4.08 6.76
N TYR A 150 -11.65 4.40 8.02
CA TYR A 150 -10.95 5.59 8.48
C TYR A 150 -9.73 5.20 9.30
N ILE A 151 -8.65 5.98 9.13
CA ILE A 151 -7.42 5.88 9.89
C ILE A 151 -7.23 7.18 10.63
N SER A 152 -7.08 7.12 11.94
CA SER A 152 -6.77 8.27 12.78
C SER A 152 -5.33 8.23 13.24
N ASP A 153 -4.69 9.39 13.24
CA ASP A 153 -3.37 9.56 13.86
C ASP A 153 -3.48 9.92 15.35
N GLU A 154 -2.33 10.03 16.00
CA GLU A 154 -2.23 10.40 17.42
C GLU A 154 -2.58 11.86 17.70
N ASN A 155 -2.64 12.70 16.66
CA ASN A 155 -3.04 14.11 16.76
C ASN A 155 -4.57 14.28 16.60
N GLY A 156 -5.29 13.20 16.31
CA GLY A 156 -6.74 13.21 16.10
C GLY A 156 -7.17 13.56 14.67
N ASN A 157 -6.23 13.67 13.72
CA ASN A 157 -6.58 13.78 12.30
C ASN A 157 -7.22 12.48 11.83
N LYS A 158 -8.15 12.58 10.88
CA LYS A 158 -8.91 11.45 10.35
C LYS A 158 -8.69 11.40 8.85
N ALA A 159 -8.03 10.35 8.39
CA ALA A 159 -7.83 10.06 6.98
C ALA A 159 -8.83 9.00 6.53
N LYS A 160 -9.62 9.33 5.50
CA LYS A 160 -10.51 8.37 4.85
C LYS A 160 -9.70 7.55 3.86
N VAL A 161 -9.86 6.23 3.89
CA VAL A 161 -9.31 5.35 2.85
C VAL A 161 -10.21 5.45 1.63
N THR A 162 -9.71 6.04 0.56
CA THR A 162 -10.46 6.23 -0.71
C THR A 162 -10.35 5.00 -1.61
N ILE A 163 -9.17 4.37 -1.65
CA ILE A 163 -8.92 3.16 -2.40
C ILE A 163 -8.18 2.19 -1.50
N ALA A 164 -8.84 1.10 -1.12
CA ALA A 164 -8.24 0.06 -0.29
C ALA A 164 -7.80 -1.14 -1.14
N ASN A 165 -6.93 -1.99 -0.58
CA ASN A 165 -6.50 -3.26 -1.20
C ASN A 165 -5.73 -3.12 -2.52
N VAL A 166 -4.86 -2.12 -2.62
CA VAL A 166 -3.94 -2.02 -3.77
C VAL A 166 -2.77 -2.99 -3.52
N ASN A 167 -2.94 -4.23 -3.98
CA ASN A 167 -1.94 -5.29 -3.80
C ASN A 167 -0.67 -5.00 -4.61
N GLN A 168 0.48 -5.19 -3.98
CA GLN A 168 1.80 -5.01 -4.58
C GLN A 168 2.70 -6.19 -4.23
N SER A 169 3.80 -6.35 -4.96
CA SER A 169 4.68 -7.52 -4.80
C SER A 169 5.27 -7.64 -3.39
N ASN A 170 5.43 -6.52 -2.69
CA ASN A 170 5.98 -6.44 -1.34
C ASN A 170 4.99 -5.84 -0.32
N GLY A 171 3.68 -5.86 -0.58
CA GLY A 171 2.75 -5.26 0.37
C GLY A 171 1.36 -4.95 -0.13
N VAL A 172 0.70 -4.04 0.58
CA VAL A 172 -0.61 -3.48 0.25
C VAL A 172 -0.55 -1.98 0.45
N ILE A 173 -1.00 -1.22 -0.55
CA ILE A 173 -1.28 0.21 -0.40
C ILE A 173 -2.76 0.40 -0.08
N HIS A 174 -3.03 1.31 0.86
CA HIS A 174 -4.33 1.94 1.05
C HIS A 174 -4.19 3.42 0.77
N VAL A 175 -4.89 3.90 -0.25
CA VAL A 175 -4.87 5.31 -0.62
C VAL A 175 -5.73 6.09 0.35
N ILE A 176 -5.19 7.17 0.90
CA ILE A 176 -5.86 8.03 1.88
C ILE A 176 -5.99 9.47 1.38
N ASP A 177 -7.01 10.16 1.87
CA ASP A 177 -7.32 11.53 1.48
C ASP A 177 -6.70 12.62 2.36
N THR A 178 -5.98 12.24 3.42
CA THR A 178 -5.43 13.14 4.43
C THR A 178 -4.07 12.61 4.90
N VAL A 179 -3.08 13.49 5.10
CA VAL A 179 -1.75 13.08 5.59
C VAL A 179 -1.80 12.81 7.09
N LEU A 180 -1.26 11.68 7.51
CA LEU A 180 -1.17 11.28 8.92
C LEU A 180 0.14 11.81 9.52
N LEU A 181 0.06 12.48 10.66
CA LEU A 181 1.23 13.04 11.31
C LEU A 181 1.49 12.32 12.64
N PRO A 182 2.73 11.91 12.93
CA PRO A 182 3.07 11.38 14.24
C PRO A 182 2.86 12.46 15.31
N LYS A 183 2.69 12.02 16.56
CA LYS A 183 2.58 12.95 17.69
C LYS A 183 3.83 13.84 17.75
N GLN A 184 3.61 15.15 17.76
CA GLN A 184 4.66 16.17 17.92
C GLN A 184 4.87 16.48 19.39
#